data_AF-A0A8J6Y2T7-F1
#
_entry.id   AF-A0A8J6Y2T7-F1
#
_cell.length_a   1.000
_cell.length_b   1.000
_cell.length_c   1.000
_cell.angle_alpha   90.00
_cell.angle_beta   90.00
_cell.angle_gamma   90.00
#
_symmetry.space_group_name_H-M   'P 1'
#
loop_
_entity.id
_entity.type
_entity.pdbx_description
1 polymer ?
#
loop_
_entity_poly.entity_id
_entity_poly.type
_entity_poly.pdbx_seq_one_letter_code
_entity_poly.pdbx_strand_id
1 'polypeptide(L)'
;MADRTHGQRKLGISEDLLVSLNQTIPSLGYEGGLRTFGRGLCKSKGKTVSIIELGDYIESTYGDGVARYQCANGKSPLDLALEATGADMGDHKVPSAAVIVSDGLHMGKKEIAAAEALKSAFGDNIDIYAIQIGNSPKGREVLEQVVAAGGDGYVIQADEMTTAAAMAGFVVDVFLWPDDDGDGVPNHLDKCPNTPSGVKVDSAGCPLDSDGDGVPDYLDKCPGTPKGVAVDATGCPIDSDGDGVPDYLDKCPGTPRGAKVDAKGCPVDSDGDGVPDYLDKCPGTPRGVPVDKTGCPIEGIEVMGDEWMVRGKVLFALNKATIRPEAAEVLLKVANFLKKNPQYVVEIQGNTDNTGQMAWNMQLSKMRADAVKKYLVSNGVAGGRLTTKAFGPNEPIAPNNTAEGRAKNRRVDFRPTVR
;
A
#
# COMPACT_ATOMS: atom_id res chain seq x y z
N MET A 1 -29.72 16.69 -41.13
CA MET A 1 -29.57 18.16 -41.32
C MET A 1 -30.62 18.83 -42.23
N ALA A 2 -31.24 18.14 -43.19
CA ALA A 2 -32.33 18.73 -44.00
C ALA A 2 -33.69 18.81 -43.25
N ASP A 3 -33.79 18.06 -42.15
CA ASP A 3 -34.90 17.96 -41.23
C ASP A 3 -34.90 19.10 -40.18
N ARG A 4 -35.93 19.11 -39.33
CA ARG A 4 -36.14 20.14 -38.30
C ARG A 4 -35.92 19.59 -36.90
N THR A 5 -35.50 20.46 -35.99
CA THR A 5 -35.52 20.23 -34.54
C THR A 5 -36.09 21.49 -33.88
N HIS A 6 -36.95 21.32 -32.87
CA HIS A 6 -37.67 22.43 -32.21
C HIS A 6 -38.36 23.42 -33.20
N GLY A 7 -38.84 22.91 -34.34
CA GLY A 7 -39.50 23.73 -35.36
C GLY A 7 -38.56 24.51 -36.29
N GLN A 8 -37.25 24.54 -36.06
CA GLN A 8 -36.24 25.18 -36.92
C GLN A 8 -35.51 24.15 -37.79
N ARG A 9 -35.01 24.56 -38.97
CA ARG A 9 -34.19 23.67 -39.80
C ARG A 9 -32.85 23.43 -39.09
N LYS A 10 -32.42 22.18 -38.97
CA LYS A 10 -31.12 21.87 -38.34
C LYS A 10 -29.95 22.59 -39.04
N LEU A 11 -30.04 22.72 -40.36
CA LEU A 11 -29.10 23.54 -41.14
C LEU A 11 -29.03 24.99 -40.64
N GLY A 12 -30.17 25.65 -40.44
CA GLY A 12 -30.19 27.04 -39.97
C GLY A 12 -29.61 27.18 -38.57
N ILE A 13 -29.88 26.23 -37.68
CA ILE A 13 -29.25 26.19 -36.35
C ILE A 13 -27.73 26.06 -36.47
N SER A 14 -27.24 25.26 -37.42
CA SER A 14 -25.79 25.11 -37.66
C SER A 14 -25.17 26.41 -38.18
N GLU A 15 -25.85 27.09 -39.10
CA GLU A 15 -25.42 28.38 -39.66
C GLU A 15 -25.34 29.44 -38.55
N ASP A 16 -26.41 29.59 -37.75
CA ASP A 16 -26.47 30.54 -36.63
C ASP A 16 -25.37 30.25 -35.58
N LEU A 17 -25.17 28.98 -35.24
CA LEU A 17 -24.12 28.52 -34.33
C LEU A 17 -22.73 28.88 -34.86
N LEU A 18 -22.44 28.56 -36.13
CA LEU A 18 -21.14 28.85 -36.74
C LEU A 18 -20.88 30.36 -36.85
N VAL A 19 -21.91 31.17 -37.11
CA VAL A 19 -21.79 32.64 -37.08
C VAL A 19 -21.46 33.14 -35.67
N SER A 20 -22.17 32.63 -34.66
CA SER A 20 -21.89 33.00 -33.26
C SER A 20 -20.50 32.54 -32.80
N LEU A 21 -20.06 31.35 -33.22
CA LEU A 21 -18.72 30.84 -32.97
C LEU A 21 -17.67 31.77 -33.61
N ASN A 22 -17.83 32.09 -34.90
CA ASN A 22 -16.95 32.98 -35.65
C ASN A 22 -16.80 34.37 -35.01
N GLN A 23 -17.91 34.94 -34.51
CA GLN A 23 -17.93 36.23 -33.80
C GLN A 23 -17.29 36.18 -32.40
N THR A 24 -17.16 34.99 -31.82
CA THR A 24 -16.63 34.80 -30.47
C THR A 24 -15.14 34.46 -30.48
N ILE A 25 -14.64 33.84 -31.56
CA ILE A 25 -13.21 33.53 -31.73
C ILE A 25 -12.40 34.85 -31.73
N PRO A 26 -11.45 35.03 -30.79
CA PRO A 26 -10.64 36.24 -30.75
C PRO A 26 -9.66 36.27 -31.92
N SER A 27 -9.31 37.48 -32.39
CA SER A 27 -8.30 37.64 -33.44
C SER A 27 -6.89 37.45 -32.88
N LEU A 28 -6.42 36.19 -32.86
CA LEU A 28 -5.10 35.80 -32.36
C LEU A 28 -4.16 35.28 -33.46
N GLY A 29 -4.49 35.51 -34.73
CA GLY A 29 -3.67 35.07 -35.87
C GLY A 29 -3.71 33.57 -36.11
N TYR A 30 -4.86 32.93 -35.84
CA TYR A 30 -5.08 31.53 -36.18
C TYR A 30 -5.02 31.29 -37.68
N GLU A 31 -4.70 30.06 -38.06
CA GLU A 31 -5.11 29.54 -39.35
C GLU A 31 -6.44 28.80 -39.21
N GLY A 32 -7.31 28.91 -40.21
CA GLY A 32 -8.59 28.25 -40.23
C GLY A 32 -9.06 27.89 -41.64
N GLY A 33 -9.64 26.69 -41.77
CA GLY A 33 -10.46 26.30 -42.91
C GLY A 33 -11.92 26.01 -42.54
N LEU A 34 -12.81 26.07 -43.53
CA LEU A 34 -14.21 25.65 -43.38
C LEU A 34 -14.56 24.65 -44.48
N ARG A 35 -14.85 23.42 -44.08
CA ARG A 35 -15.18 22.33 -44.98
C ARG A 35 -16.57 21.78 -44.68
N THR A 36 -17.27 21.43 -45.75
CA THR A 36 -18.56 20.72 -45.66
C THR A 36 -18.39 19.26 -46.05
N PHE A 37 -19.23 18.40 -45.48
CA PHE A 37 -19.42 17.02 -45.94
C PHE A 37 -20.88 16.83 -46.39
N GLY A 38 -21.05 16.03 -47.44
CA GLY A 38 -22.27 15.99 -48.23
C GLY A 38 -22.18 16.93 -49.43
N ARG A 39 -23.32 17.32 -50.00
CA ARG A 39 -23.33 18.13 -51.22
C ARG A 39 -22.90 19.59 -51.03
N GLY A 40 -22.56 20.04 -49.82
CA GLY A 40 -21.99 21.37 -49.55
C GLY A 40 -22.76 22.51 -50.24
N LEU A 41 -22.24 23.03 -51.34
CA LEU A 41 -22.97 23.96 -52.20
C LEU A 41 -24.03 23.21 -53.01
N CYS A 42 -25.31 23.59 -52.96
CA CYS A 42 -26.46 22.88 -53.54
C CYS A 42 -26.35 22.33 -54.98
N LYS A 43 -25.37 22.80 -55.76
CA LYS A 43 -25.08 22.40 -57.14
C LYS A 43 -23.78 21.57 -57.30
N SER A 44 -23.03 21.35 -56.23
CA SER A 44 -21.79 20.58 -56.20
C SER A 44 -22.06 19.09 -56.40
N LYS A 45 -21.17 18.44 -57.17
CA LYS A 45 -21.14 16.99 -57.36
C LYS A 45 -20.24 16.28 -56.34
N GLY A 46 -19.51 17.03 -55.50
CA GLY A 46 -18.56 16.50 -54.52
C GLY A 46 -19.24 15.90 -53.28
N LYS A 47 -18.55 14.97 -52.62
CA LYS A 47 -18.97 14.40 -51.32
C LYS A 47 -18.45 15.23 -50.14
N THR A 48 -17.45 16.07 -50.34
CA THR A 48 -16.98 17.11 -49.42
C THR A 48 -16.51 18.30 -50.26
N VAL A 49 -16.60 19.52 -49.70
CA VAL A 49 -16.19 20.76 -50.36
C VAL A 49 -15.52 21.69 -49.34
N SER A 50 -14.31 22.15 -49.65
CA SER A 50 -13.67 23.29 -48.97
C SER A 50 -14.41 24.57 -49.37
N ILE A 51 -15.02 25.24 -48.40
CA ILE A 51 -15.66 26.55 -48.60
C ILE A 51 -14.63 27.66 -48.40
N ILE A 52 -13.75 27.44 -47.43
CA ILE A 52 -12.62 28.31 -47.09
C ILE A 52 -11.43 27.38 -46.95
N GLU A 53 -10.41 27.61 -47.77
CA GLU A 53 -9.17 26.87 -47.68
C GLU A 53 -8.45 27.20 -46.38
N LEU A 54 -7.71 26.24 -45.84
CA LEU A 54 -6.90 26.43 -44.64
C LEU A 54 -5.83 27.50 -44.91
N GLY A 55 -5.82 28.54 -44.08
CA GLY A 55 -4.88 29.67 -44.12
C GLY A 55 -5.28 30.71 -43.09
N ASP A 56 -4.78 31.95 -43.19
CA ASP A 56 -5.07 33.03 -42.22
C ASP A 56 -6.58 33.15 -41.91
N TYR A 57 -6.94 33.02 -40.63
CA TYR A 57 -8.31 33.18 -40.17
C TYR A 57 -8.73 34.64 -40.25
N ILE A 58 -9.76 34.90 -41.06
CA ILE A 58 -10.36 36.22 -41.22
C ILE A 58 -11.86 36.08 -40.92
N GLU A 59 -12.32 36.69 -39.83
CA GLU A 59 -13.70 36.63 -39.34
C GLU A 59 -14.74 36.91 -40.45
N SER A 60 -14.52 37.94 -41.26
CA SER A 60 -15.43 38.30 -42.35
C SER A 60 -15.47 37.26 -43.46
N THR A 61 -14.32 36.67 -43.82
CA THR A 61 -14.23 35.61 -44.83
C THR A 61 -14.94 34.35 -44.34
N TYR A 62 -14.83 34.04 -43.06
CA TYR A 62 -15.56 32.96 -42.42
C TYR A 62 -17.07 33.17 -42.41
N GLY A 63 -17.53 34.35 -42.00
CA GLY A 63 -18.95 34.71 -42.06
C GLY A 63 -19.52 34.57 -43.48
N ASP A 64 -18.80 35.08 -44.48
CA ASP A 64 -19.17 34.94 -45.89
C ASP A 64 -19.21 33.48 -46.37
N GLY A 65 -18.28 32.66 -45.90
CA GLY A 65 -18.23 31.22 -46.20
C GLY A 65 -19.45 30.48 -45.65
N VAL A 66 -19.81 30.71 -44.38
CA VAL A 66 -21.01 30.11 -43.76
C VAL A 66 -22.26 30.50 -44.56
N ALA A 67 -22.38 31.77 -44.95
CA ALA A 67 -23.54 32.26 -45.73
C ALA A 67 -23.68 31.65 -47.14
N ARG A 68 -22.60 31.09 -47.71
CA ARG A 68 -22.64 30.39 -49.01
C ARG A 68 -23.27 29.00 -48.90
N TYR A 69 -23.36 28.45 -47.70
CA TYR A 69 -24.03 27.19 -47.45
C TYR A 69 -25.54 27.43 -47.31
N GLN A 70 -26.35 26.85 -48.20
CA GLN A 70 -27.80 27.14 -48.25
C GLN A 70 -28.69 25.90 -48.31
N CYS A 71 -28.08 24.70 -48.32
CA CYS A 71 -28.85 23.46 -48.27
C CYS A 71 -28.02 22.30 -47.70
N ALA A 72 -28.73 21.41 -47.01
CA ALA A 72 -28.24 20.11 -46.62
C ALA A 72 -28.93 19.05 -47.49
N ASN A 73 -28.16 18.24 -48.22
CA ASN A 73 -28.71 17.16 -49.04
C ASN A 73 -27.70 16.01 -49.21
N GLY A 74 -28.21 14.79 -49.29
CA GLY A 74 -27.43 13.57 -49.47
C GLY A 74 -27.10 12.85 -48.16
N LYS A 75 -26.14 11.94 -48.22
CA LYS A 75 -25.57 11.24 -47.05
C LYS A 75 -24.63 12.18 -46.27
N SER A 76 -24.14 11.71 -45.12
CA SER A 76 -23.19 12.40 -44.24
C SER A 76 -21.78 11.79 -44.34
N PRO A 77 -21.03 11.98 -45.45
CA PRO A 77 -19.70 11.39 -45.65
C PRO A 77 -18.62 12.17 -44.87
N LEU A 78 -18.74 12.18 -43.54
CA LEU A 78 -17.77 12.84 -42.66
C LEU A 78 -16.39 12.17 -42.77
N ASP A 79 -16.33 10.86 -43.06
CA ASP A 79 -15.11 10.11 -43.33
C ASP A 79 -14.23 10.79 -44.38
N LEU A 80 -14.84 11.21 -45.50
CA LEU A 80 -14.14 11.91 -46.58
C LEU A 80 -13.78 13.35 -46.22
N ALA A 81 -14.55 14.00 -45.34
CA ALA A 81 -14.20 15.32 -44.84
C ALA A 81 -12.97 15.25 -43.95
N LEU A 82 -12.90 14.30 -43.02
CA LEU A 82 -11.76 14.12 -42.12
C LEU A 82 -10.49 13.74 -42.88
N GLU A 83 -10.59 12.86 -43.88
CA GLU A 83 -9.48 12.53 -44.78
C GLU A 83 -8.98 13.79 -45.53
N ALA A 84 -9.91 14.60 -46.05
CA ALA A 84 -9.56 15.83 -46.74
C ALA A 84 -8.99 16.90 -45.79
N THR A 85 -9.49 16.99 -44.55
CA THR A 85 -8.93 17.87 -43.52
C THR A 85 -7.47 17.51 -43.23
N GLY A 86 -7.15 16.20 -43.11
CA GLY A 86 -5.76 15.78 -42.98
C GLY A 86 -4.89 16.18 -44.17
N ALA A 87 -5.43 16.11 -45.39
CA ALA A 87 -4.73 16.58 -46.59
C ALA A 87 -4.54 18.11 -46.63
N ASP A 88 -5.55 18.87 -46.19
CA ASP A 88 -5.50 20.33 -46.10
C ASP A 88 -4.44 20.77 -45.07
N MET A 89 -4.35 20.07 -43.94
CA MET A 89 -3.34 20.30 -42.91
C MET A 89 -1.93 19.90 -43.35
N GLY A 90 -1.77 18.93 -44.25
CA GLY A 90 -0.45 18.55 -44.77
C GLY A 90 0.54 18.19 -43.66
N ASP A 91 1.69 18.89 -43.62
CA ASP A 91 2.75 18.68 -42.63
C ASP A 91 2.65 19.62 -41.41
N HIS A 92 1.55 20.37 -41.23
CA HIS A 92 1.37 21.25 -40.08
C HIS A 92 1.42 20.46 -38.77
N LYS A 93 2.26 20.92 -37.83
CA LYS A 93 2.47 20.30 -36.51
C LYS A 93 2.15 21.24 -35.36
N VAL A 94 1.32 22.24 -35.60
CA VAL A 94 0.85 23.15 -34.55
C VAL A 94 -0.40 22.56 -33.88
N PRO A 95 -0.62 22.81 -32.58
CA PRO A 95 -1.86 22.42 -31.91
C PRO A 95 -3.08 22.92 -32.69
N SER A 96 -3.99 22.00 -33.01
CA SER A 96 -5.09 22.21 -33.93
C SER A 96 -6.37 21.58 -33.38
N ALA A 97 -7.51 22.23 -33.61
CA ALA A 97 -8.82 21.69 -33.26
C ALA A 97 -9.66 21.45 -34.51
N ALA A 98 -10.19 20.23 -34.66
CA ALA A 98 -11.17 19.90 -35.69
C ALA A 98 -12.58 19.88 -35.08
N VAL A 99 -13.37 20.93 -35.31
CA VAL A 99 -14.73 21.06 -34.77
C VAL A 99 -15.78 20.58 -35.77
N ILE A 100 -16.45 19.46 -35.47
CA ILE A 100 -17.49 18.85 -36.29
C ILE A 100 -18.86 19.35 -35.88
N VAL A 101 -19.60 20.01 -36.78
CA VAL A 101 -21.01 20.39 -36.53
C VAL A 101 -21.94 19.43 -37.27
N SER A 102 -22.69 18.58 -36.55
CA SER A 102 -23.47 17.49 -37.16
C SER A 102 -24.60 16.98 -36.27
N ASP A 103 -25.63 16.35 -36.84
CA ASP A 103 -26.65 15.63 -36.06
C ASP A 103 -26.28 14.17 -35.74
N GLY A 104 -25.10 13.71 -36.17
CA GLY A 104 -24.62 12.37 -35.89
C GLY A 104 -25.27 11.26 -36.74
N LEU A 105 -26.24 11.60 -37.60
CA LEU A 105 -27.03 10.61 -38.32
C LEU A 105 -26.37 10.15 -39.62
N HIS A 106 -26.64 8.90 -39.97
CA HIS A 106 -26.13 8.23 -41.18
C HIS A 106 -24.60 8.08 -41.24
N MET A 107 -23.95 8.04 -40.08
CA MET A 107 -22.53 7.78 -39.86
C MET A 107 -22.33 6.48 -39.06
N GLY A 108 -21.08 6.03 -38.93
CA GLY A 108 -20.72 4.87 -38.13
C GLY A 108 -19.22 4.56 -38.27
N LYS A 109 -18.90 3.31 -38.60
CA LYS A 109 -17.52 2.80 -38.53
C LYS A 109 -16.50 3.51 -39.43
N LYS A 110 -16.94 4.09 -40.56
CA LYS A 110 -16.02 4.74 -41.49
C LYS A 110 -15.51 6.07 -40.95
N GLU A 111 -16.41 6.82 -40.31
CA GLU A 111 -16.11 8.10 -39.69
C GLU A 111 -15.18 7.93 -38.50
N ILE A 112 -15.40 6.88 -37.69
CA ILE A 112 -14.51 6.51 -36.57
C ILE A 112 -13.11 6.18 -37.11
N ALA A 113 -13.01 5.33 -38.14
CA ALA A 113 -11.72 4.97 -38.73
C ALA A 113 -10.99 6.18 -39.37
N ALA A 114 -11.73 7.14 -39.92
CA ALA A 114 -11.15 8.37 -40.47
C ALA A 114 -10.63 9.31 -39.36
N ALA A 115 -11.34 9.39 -38.23
CA ALA A 115 -10.86 10.10 -37.04
C ALA A 115 -9.60 9.47 -36.45
N GLU A 116 -9.57 8.13 -36.31
CA GLU A 116 -8.38 7.39 -35.87
C GLU A 116 -7.19 7.65 -36.81
N ALA A 117 -7.42 7.67 -38.12
CA ALA A 117 -6.38 7.95 -39.11
C ALA A 117 -5.84 9.38 -38.99
N LEU A 118 -6.73 10.36 -38.73
CA LEU A 118 -6.34 11.75 -38.53
C LEU A 118 -5.51 11.91 -37.24
N LYS A 119 -5.97 11.35 -36.10
CA LYS A 119 -5.21 11.37 -34.84
C LYS A 119 -3.87 10.63 -34.99
N SER A 120 -3.83 9.52 -35.71
CA SER A 120 -2.59 8.79 -35.97
C SER A 120 -1.58 9.59 -36.80
N ALA A 121 -2.05 10.46 -37.70
CA ALA A 121 -1.18 11.27 -38.56
C ALA A 121 -0.56 12.47 -37.81
N PHE A 122 -1.33 13.11 -36.93
CA PHE A 122 -0.93 14.36 -36.27
C PHE A 122 -0.57 14.21 -34.78
N GLY A 123 -0.90 13.07 -34.16
CA GLY A 123 -0.65 12.79 -32.75
C GLY A 123 -1.35 13.80 -31.83
N ASP A 124 -0.63 14.27 -30.81
CA ASP A 124 -1.15 15.22 -29.82
C ASP A 124 -1.35 16.65 -30.39
N ASN A 125 -1.00 16.89 -31.66
CA ASN A 125 -1.21 18.18 -32.31
C ASN A 125 -2.64 18.38 -32.84
N ILE A 126 -3.50 17.37 -32.77
CA ILE A 126 -4.90 17.51 -33.15
C ILE A 126 -5.83 16.83 -32.16
N ASP A 127 -6.92 17.52 -31.84
CA ASP A 127 -8.09 16.92 -31.19
C ASP A 127 -9.37 17.23 -31.97
N ILE A 128 -10.28 16.26 -31.95
CA ILE A 128 -11.57 16.35 -32.62
C ILE A 128 -12.65 16.66 -31.59
N TYR A 129 -13.38 17.76 -31.82
CA TYR A 129 -14.54 18.15 -31.04
C TYR A 129 -15.78 18.00 -31.90
N ALA A 130 -16.95 17.79 -31.29
CA ALA A 130 -18.20 17.79 -32.05
C ALA A 130 -19.30 18.59 -31.35
N ILE A 131 -20.02 19.37 -32.14
CA ILE A 131 -21.23 20.06 -31.70
C ILE A 131 -22.44 19.35 -32.31
N GLN A 132 -23.22 18.70 -31.45
CA GLN A 132 -24.38 17.95 -31.88
C GLN A 132 -25.56 18.88 -32.19
N ILE A 133 -26.08 18.77 -33.41
CA ILE A 133 -27.32 19.44 -33.81
C ILE A 133 -28.53 18.51 -33.66
N GLY A 134 -29.52 18.95 -32.90
CA GLY A 134 -30.69 18.13 -32.55
C GLY A 134 -30.39 17.20 -31.38
N ASN A 135 -31.25 16.21 -31.16
CA ASN A 135 -31.29 15.42 -29.93
C ASN A 135 -31.31 13.90 -30.17
N SER A 136 -30.79 13.43 -31.30
CA SER A 136 -30.79 11.99 -31.58
C SER A 136 -29.77 11.26 -30.70
N PRO A 137 -30.18 10.31 -29.84
CA PRO A 137 -29.23 9.57 -29.00
C PRO A 137 -28.26 8.72 -29.84
N LYS A 138 -28.77 8.12 -30.93
CA LYS A 138 -27.92 7.38 -31.87
C LYS A 138 -26.90 8.28 -32.57
N GLY A 139 -27.30 9.51 -32.90
CA GLY A 139 -26.37 10.48 -33.47
C GLY A 139 -25.29 10.90 -32.47
N ARG A 140 -25.69 11.14 -31.22
CA ARG A 140 -24.78 11.45 -30.10
C ARG A 140 -23.73 10.36 -29.92
N GLU A 141 -24.17 9.11 -29.80
CA GLU A 141 -23.31 7.94 -29.62
C GLU A 141 -22.24 7.84 -30.72
N VAL A 142 -22.61 8.07 -31.98
CA VAL A 142 -21.66 8.03 -33.10
C VAL A 142 -20.66 9.19 -33.02
N LEU A 143 -21.10 10.40 -32.69
CA LEU A 143 -20.20 11.55 -32.53
C LEU A 143 -19.22 11.33 -31.37
N GLU A 144 -19.68 10.75 -30.25
CA GLU A 144 -18.81 10.42 -29.11
C GLU A 144 -17.76 9.38 -29.50
N GLN A 145 -18.13 8.37 -30.30
CA GLN A 145 -17.16 7.40 -30.82
C GLN A 145 -16.15 8.03 -31.79
N VAL A 146 -16.58 8.97 -32.64
CA VAL A 146 -15.69 9.70 -33.57
C VAL A 146 -14.72 10.59 -32.80
N VAL A 147 -15.21 11.32 -31.81
CA VAL A 147 -14.39 12.19 -30.96
C VAL A 147 -13.38 11.37 -30.14
N ALA A 148 -13.81 10.29 -29.49
CA ALA A 148 -12.91 9.41 -28.74
C ALA A 148 -11.84 8.75 -29.61
N ALA A 149 -12.14 8.47 -30.88
CA ALA A 149 -11.15 8.02 -31.87
C ALA A 149 -10.18 9.14 -32.31
N GLY A 150 -10.62 10.39 -32.19
CA GLY A 150 -9.93 11.59 -32.63
C GLY A 150 -9.08 12.27 -31.57
N GLY A 151 -8.91 11.68 -30.38
CA GLY A 151 -8.13 12.25 -29.28
C GLY A 151 -8.99 12.61 -28.08
N ASP A 152 -8.65 13.72 -27.44
CA ASP A 152 -9.14 14.07 -26.10
C ASP A 152 -10.26 15.13 -26.11
N GLY A 153 -10.81 15.42 -27.29
CA GLY A 153 -11.94 16.34 -27.43
C GLY A 153 -13.24 15.78 -26.83
N TYR A 154 -14.32 16.56 -26.94
CA TYR A 154 -15.63 16.18 -26.43
C TYR A 154 -16.76 16.53 -27.39
N VAL A 155 -17.94 15.98 -27.11
CA VAL A 155 -19.17 16.34 -27.80
C VAL A 155 -20.01 17.24 -26.90
N ILE A 156 -20.45 18.39 -27.41
CA ILE A 156 -21.37 19.32 -26.74
C ILE A 156 -22.66 19.46 -27.56
N GLN A 157 -23.81 19.63 -26.91
CA GLN A 157 -25.06 19.84 -27.63
C GLN A 157 -25.23 21.33 -27.98
N ALA A 158 -25.74 21.62 -29.18
CA ALA A 158 -25.85 23.01 -29.65
C ALA A 158 -26.78 23.89 -28.80
N ASP A 159 -27.76 23.31 -28.11
CA ASP A 159 -28.64 24.04 -27.19
C ASP A 159 -27.93 24.48 -25.89
N GLU A 160 -26.87 23.77 -25.49
CA GLU A 160 -25.98 24.16 -24.38
C GLU A 160 -25.15 25.41 -24.72
N MET A 161 -24.94 25.70 -26.01
CA MET A 161 -24.12 26.81 -26.49
C MET A 161 -24.93 28.05 -26.92
N THR A 162 -26.19 28.15 -26.49
CA THR A 162 -27.10 29.24 -26.92
C THR A 162 -26.83 30.59 -26.25
N THR A 163 -26.02 30.63 -25.18
CA THR A 163 -25.66 31.88 -24.49
C THR A 163 -24.26 32.35 -24.89
N ALA A 164 -24.03 33.66 -24.87
CA ALA A 164 -22.71 34.24 -25.14
C ALA A 164 -21.62 33.69 -24.20
N ALA A 165 -21.96 33.45 -22.92
CA ALA A 165 -21.03 32.89 -21.96
C ALA A 165 -20.66 31.43 -22.28
N ALA A 166 -21.63 30.59 -22.66
CA ALA A 166 -21.36 29.21 -23.04
C ALA A 166 -20.54 29.11 -24.34
N MET A 167 -20.86 29.94 -25.34
CA MET A 167 -20.08 30.04 -26.57
C MET A 167 -18.64 30.50 -26.28
N ALA A 168 -18.46 31.52 -25.44
CA ALA A 168 -17.14 31.98 -25.03
C ALA A 168 -16.36 30.89 -24.27
N GLY A 169 -17.02 30.14 -23.39
CA GLY A 169 -16.42 29.00 -22.70
C GLY A 169 -15.88 27.95 -23.66
N PHE A 170 -16.68 27.54 -24.65
CA PHE A 170 -16.22 26.62 -25.69
C PHE A 170 -15.05 27.18 -26.50
N VAL A 171 -15.08 28.47 -26.87
CA VAL A 171 -13.99 29.08 -27.63
C VAL A 171 -12.69 29.12 -26.83
N VAL A 172 -12.76 29.51 -25.55
CA VAL A 172 -11.61 29.54 -24.66
C VAL A 172 -11.02 28.13 -24.55
N ASP A 173 -11.87 27.15 -24.28
CA ASP A 173 -11.44 25.78 -24.08
C ASP A 173 -10.80 25.18 -25.33
N VAL A 174 -11.49 25.25 -26.48
CA VAL A 174 -11.08 24.58 -27.71
C VAL A 174 -9.94 25.30 -28.44
N PHE A 175 -9.90 26.65 -28.40
CA PHE A 175 -8.93 27.43 -29.19
C PHE A 175 -7.85 28.12 -28.36
N LEU A 176 -8.03 28.32 -27.04
CA LEU A 176 -7.02 28.95 -26.19
C LEU A 176 -6.25 27.99 -25.30
N TRP A 177 -6.76 26.77 -25.08
CA TRP A 177 -6.09 25.71 -24.31
C TRP A 177 -5.54 26.22 -22.96
N PRO A 178 -6.40 26.78 -22.08
CA PRO A 178 -5.95 27.28 -20.80
C PRO A 178 -5.41 26.15 -19.92
N ASP A 179 -4.35 26.46 -19.17
CA ASP A 179 -3.68 25.61 -18.19
C ASP A 179 -3.48 26.48 -16.95
N ASP A 180 -4.42 26.34 -15.99
CA ASP A 180 -4.55 27.26 -14.85
C ASP A 180 -3.44 27.06 -13.80
N ASP A 181 -2.95 25.82 -13.63
CA ASP A 181 -1.89 25.50 -12.67
C ASP A 181 -0.49 25.40 -13.31
N GLY A 182 -0.42 25.40 -14.64
CA GLY A 182 0.81 25.46 -15.41
C GLY A 182 1.59 24.14 -15.37
N ASP A 183 0.92 23.02 -15.16
CA ASP A 183 1.54 21.69 -15.12
C ASP A 183 1.80 21.10 -16.51
N GLY A 184 1.30 21.77 -17.56
CA GLY A 184 1.44 21.38 -18.96
C GLY A 184 0.25 20.60 -19.51
N VAL A 185 -0.80 20.36 -18.70
CA VAL A 185 -2.04 19.70 -19.09
C VAL A 185 -3.19 20.72 -19.08
N PRO A 186 -3.89 20.94 -20.22
CA PRO A 186 -4.99 21.89 -20.27
C PRO A 186 -6.13 21.54 -19.31
N ASN A 187 -6.83 22.56 -18.81
CA ASN A 187 -7.88 22.44 -17.80
C ASN A 187 -8.98 21.40 -18.12
N HIS A 188 -9.31 21.17 -19.40
CA HIS A 188 -10.33 20.17 -19.78
C HIS A 188 -9.82 18.73 -19.78
N LEU A 189 -8.51 18.53 -19.77
CA LEU A 189 -7.82 17.23 -19.69
C LEU A 189 -7.27 16.96 -18.29
N ASP A 190 -7.06 18.01 -17.52
CA ASP A 190 -6.49 17.96 -16.18
C ASP A 190 -7.50 17.48 -15.12
N LYS A 191 -7.15 16.38 -14.46
CA LYS A 191 -7.91 15.78 -13.36
C LYS A 191 -7.44 16.25 -11.99
N CYS A 192 -6.33 16.97 -11.95
CA CYS A 192 -5.62 17.43 -10.78
C CYS A 192 -5.33 18.96 -10.87
N PRO A 193 -6.38 19.82 -10.88
CA PRO A 193 -6.34 21.25 -11.25
C PRO A 193 -5.60 22.21 -10.31
N ASN A 194 -4.69 21.69 -9.48
CA ASN A 194 -3.87 22.45 -8.55
C ASN A 194 -2.50 21.77 -8.34
N THR A 195 -1.97 21.12 -9.36
CA THR A 195 -0.64 20.52 -9.29
C THR A 195 0.41 21.61 -9.07
N PRO A 196 1.30 21.46 -8.07
CA PRO A 196 2.32 22.47 -7.84
C PRO A 196 3.27 22.62 -9.04
N SER A 197 3.55 23.86 -9.42
CA SER A 197 4.46 24.15 -10.54
C SER A 197 5.82 23.44 -10.40
N GLY A 198 6.25 22.79 -11.49
CA GLY A 198 7.50 22.03 -11.57
C GLY A 198 7.41 20.58 -11.08
N VAL A 199 6.26 20.15 -10.54
CA VAL A 199 5.98 18.73 -10.29
C VAL A 199 5.78 18.01 -11.62
N LYS A 200 6.30 16.80 -11.72
CA LYS A 200 6.08 15.95 -12.91
C LYS A 200 4.70 15.32 -12.82
N VAL A 201 3.97 15.39 -13.92
CA VAL A 201 2.61 14.86 -14.04
C VAL A 201 2.52 13.77 -15.10
N ASP A 202 1.45 12.97 -15.01
CA ASP A 202 1.01 12.11 -16.09
C ASP A 202 0.22 12.88 -17.15
N SER A 203 -0.34 12.18 -18.14
CA SER A 203 -1.13 12.80 -19.21
C SER A 203 -2.47 13.37 -18.75
N ALA A 204 -2.83 13.23 -17.47
CA ALA A 204 -4.06 13.74 -16.89
C ALA A 204 -3.81 14.84 -15.85
N GLY A 205 -2.60 15.42 -15.84
CA GLY A 205 -2.21 16.51 -14.93
C GLY A 205 -1.95 16.04 -13.49
N CYS A 206 -1.98 14.73 -13.24
CA CYS A 206 -1.83 14.23 -11.88
C CYS A 206 -0.36 13.93 -11.53
N PRO A 207 0.10 14.31 -10.32
CA PRO A 207 1.45 14.00 -9.87
C PRO A 207 1.78 12.52 -9.96
N LEU A 208 2.98 12.20 -10.44
CA LEU A 208 3.45 10.82 -10.52
C LEU A 208 3.60 10.19 -9.13
N ASP A 209 3.19 8.93 -9.02
CA ASP A 209 3.36 8.04 -7.87
C ASP A 209 3.97 6.73 -8.39
N SER A 210 5.30 6.62 -8.27
CA SER A 210 6.10 5.59 -8.95
C SER A 210 5.97 4.21 -8.32
N ASP A 211 5.76 4.10 -7.00
CA ASP A 211 5.59 2.83 -6.31
C ASP A 211 4.13 2.49 -5.97
N GLY A 212 3.23 3.46 -6.13
CA GLY A 212 1.79 3.28 -5.99
C GLY A 212 1.36 3.09 -4.54
N ASP A 213 2.11 3.67 -3.60
CA ASP A 213 1.78 3.66 -2.16
C ASP A 213 0.71 4.72 -1.79
N GLY A 214 0.38 5.62 -2.72
CA GLY A 214 -0.62 6.68 -2.57
C GLY A 214 -0.04 8.04 -2.19
N VAL A 215 1.29 8.16 -2.07
CA VAL A 215 2.01 9.42 -1.86
C VAL A 215 2.79 9.77 -3.12
N PRO A 216 2.53 10.92 -3.75
CA PRO A 216 3.27 11.32 -4.95
C PRO A 216 4.78 11.42 -4.75
N ASP A 217 5.55 11.14 -5.80
CA ASP A 217 7.02 11.08 -5.81
C ASP A 217 7.70 12.33 -5.22
N TYR A 218 7.08 13.50 -5.39
CA TYR A 218 7.63 14.77 -4.90
C TYR A 218 7.43 15.00 -3.38
N LEU A 219 6.56 14.20 -2.74
CA LEU A 219 6.30 14.19 -1.31
C LEU A 219 6.82 12.92 -0.62
N ASP A 220 7.08 11.87 -1.39
CA ASP A 220 7.56 10.59 -0.92
C ASP A 220 9.05 10.64 -0.51
N LYS A 221 9.32 10.24 0.74
CA LYS A 221 10.66 10.13 1.32
C LYS A 221 11.19 8.70 1.33
N CYS A 222 10.34 7.72 1.04
CA CYS A 222 10.62 6.30 1.11
C CYS A 222 10.25 5.61 -0.21
N PRO A 223 10.95 5.94 -1.31
CA PRO A 223 10.64 5.38 -2.62
C PRO A 223 10.84 3.87 -2.64
N GLY A 224 9.89 3.18 -3.26
CA GLY A 224 9.86 1.73 -3.39
C GLY A 224 9.13 1.03 -2.24
N THR A 225 8.25 1.75 -1.54
CA THR A 225 7.35 1.12 -0.58
C THR A 225 6.44 0.12 -1.30
N PRO A 226 6.33 -1.13 -0.81
CA PRO A 226 5.50 -2.11 -1.47
C PRO A 226 4.03 -1.68 -1.50
N LYS A 227 3.41 -1.72 -2.68
CA LYS A 227 2.00 -1.41 -2.87
C LYS A 227 1.09 -2.12 -1.86
N GLY A 228 0.23 -1.36 -1.19
CA GLY A 228 -0.72 -1.84 -0.18
C GLY A 228 -0.16 -1.92 1.24
N VAL A 229 1.12 -1.62 1.45
CA VAL A 229 1.67 -1.32 2.78
C VAL A 229 1.09 0.02 3.25
N ALA A 230 0.71 0.10 4.52
CA ALA A 230 0.25 1.35 5.10
C ALA A 230 1.43 2.30 5.31
N VAL A 231 1.30 3.53 4.79
CA VAL A 231 2.31 4.57 4.85
C VAL A 231 1.81 5.80 5.60
N ASP A 232 2.76 6.60 6.09
CA ASP A 232 2.47 7.93 6.60
C ASP A 232 2.33 8.96 5.47
N ALA A 233 2.17 10.25 5.83
CA ALA A 233 2.01 11.34 4.86
C ALA A 233 3.27 11.61 4.01
N THR A 234 4.37 10.88 4.24
CA THR A 234 5.63 11.01 3.52
C THR A 234 6.03 9.73 2.79
N GLY A 235 5.08 8.81 2.57
CA GLY A 235 5.30 7.55 1.83
C GLY A 235 6.11 6.51 2.61
N CYS A 236 6.40 6.77 3.88
CA CYS A 236 7.21 5.87 4.69
C CYS A 236 6.33 4.83 5.41
N PRO A 237 6.71 3.54 5.41
CA PRO A 237 5.98 2.51 6.13
C PRO A 237 5.81 2.84 7.60
N ILE A 238 4.61 2.61 8.14
CA ILE A 238 4.32 2.86 9.55
C ILE A 238 5.12 1.90 10.44
N ASP A 239 5.77 2.45 11.45
CA ASP A 239 6.45 1.76 12.56
C ASP A 239 5.81 2.25 13.86
N SER A 240 4.85 1.48 14.38
CA SER A 240 3.96 1.88 15.46
C SER A 240 4.64 1.94 16.83
N ASP A 241 5.62 1.08 17.09
CA ASP A 241 6.35 1.06 18.37
C ASP A 241 7.71 1.76 18.31
N GLY A 242 8.17 2.10 17.10
CA GLY A 242 9.36 2.89 16.86
C GLY A 242 10.64 2.10 17.16
N ASP A 243 10.61 0.78 17.02
CA ASP A 243 11.77 -0.09 17.23
C ASP A 243 12.71 -0.13 16.01
N GLY A 244 12.29 0.44 14.87
CA GLY A 244 13.04 0.51 13.62
C GLY A 244 12.64 -0.54 12.59
N VAL A 245 11.67 -1.41 12.87
CA VAL A 245 11.11 -2.39 11.95
C VAL A 245 9.65 -2.03 11.65
N PRO A 246 9.28 -1.75 10.38
CA PRO A 246 7.91 -1.42 10.04
C PRO A 246 6.89 -2.50 10.41
N ASP A 247 5.66 -2.07 10.74
CA ASP A 247 4.57 -2.93 11.22
C ASP A 247 4.29 -4.14 10.33
N TYR A 248 4.46 -4.01 9.01
CA TYR A 248 4.19 -5.09 8.06
C TYR A 248 5.28 -6.18 8.05
N LEU A 249 6.44 -5.92 8.64
CA LEU A 249 7.56 -6.85 8.83
C LEU A 249 7.73 -7.28 10.30
N ASP A 250 7.18 -6.51 11.23
CA ASP A 250 7.29 -6.74 12.66
C ASP A 250 6.43 -7.92 13.14
N LYS A 251 7.06 -8.83 13.88
CA LYS A 251 6.44 -10.00 14.51
C LYS A 251 6.29 -9.84 16.03
N CYS A 252 6.85 -8.80 16.60
CA CYS A 252 6.96 -8.55 18.02
C CYS A 252 6.48 -7.12 18.36
N PRO A 253 5.18 -6.80 18.13
CA PRO A 253 4.66 -5.47 18.34
C PRO A 253 4.74 -5.05 19.81
N GLY A 254 5.11 -3.79 20.03
CA GLY A 254 5.28 -3.18 21.35
C GLY A 254 6.71 -3.32 21.90
N THR A 255 7.68 -3.59 21.04
CA THR A 255 9.09 -3.54 21.42
C THR A 255 9.46 -2.11 21.81
N PRO A 256 10.11 -1.90 22.98
CA PRO A 256 10.47 -0.56 23.38
C PRO A 256 11.44 0.09 22.39
N ARG A 257 11.09 1.29 21.92
CA ARG A 257 11.97 2.14 21.11
C ARG A 257 13.40 2.19 21.66
N GLY A 258 14.37 1.88 20.81
CA GLY A 258 15.80 1.85 21.15
C GLY A 258 16.30 0.52 21.71
N ALA A 259 15.43 -0.46 21.93
CA ALA A 259 15.85 -1.85 22.11
C ALA A 259 16.53 -2.34 20.82
N LYS A 260 17.53 -3.21 20.97
CA LYS A 260 18.12 -3.89 19.80
C LYS A 260 17.18 -4.99 19.36
N VAL A 261 16.77 -4.94 18.10
CA VAL A 261 15.87 -5.92 17.49
C VAL A 261 16.52 -6.64 16.32
N ASP A 262 16.01 -7.83 16.00
CA ASP A 262 16.32 -8.52 14.77
C ASP A 262 15.51 -7.96 13.58
N ALA A 263 15.67 -8.55 12.39
CA ALA A 263 14.96 -8.12 11.18
C ALA A 263 13.43 -8.32 11.22
N LYS A 264 12.88 -8.83 12.32
CA LYS A 264 11.44 -9.09 12.53
C LYS A 264 10.89 -8.28 13.70
N GLY A 265 11.60 -7.25 14.16
CA GLY A 265 11.19 -6.39 15.30
C GLY A 265 11.27 -7.10 16.65
N CYS A 266 11.85 -8.30 16.70
CA CYS A 266 11.92 -9.05 17.95
C CYS A 266 13.18 -8.69 18.74
N PRO A 267 13.08 -8.40 20.04
CA PRO A 267 14.25 -8.08 20.86
C PRO A 267 15.29 -9.19 20.84
N VAL A 268 16.56 -8.79 20.75
CA VAL A 268 17.69 -9.72 20.81
C VAL A 268 17.82 -10.28 22.23
N ASP A 269 18.03 -11.59 22.32
CA ASP A 269 18.39 -12.35 23.53
C ASP A 269 19.70 -13.09 23.19
N SER A 270 20.81 -12.49 23.60
CA SER A 270 22.16 -12.86 23.17
C SER A 270 22.65 -14.18 23.78
N ASP A 271 22.25 -14.51 25.00
CA ASP A 271 22.63 -15.76 25.66
C ASP A 271 21.53 -16.85 25.60
N GLY A 272 20.33 -16.47 25.17
CA GLY A 272 19.23 -17.39 24.93
C GLY A 272 18.61 -17.92 26.22
N ASP A 273 18.72 -17.18 27.32
CA ASP A 273 18.14 -17.55 28.62
C ASP A 273 16.62 -17.28 28.70
N GLY A 274 16.08 -16.57 27.69
CA GLY A 274 14.67 -16.21 27.57
C GLY A 274 14.33 -14.80 28.07
N VAL A 275 15.32 -14.00 28.46
CA VAL A 275 15.16 -12.59 28.84
C VAL A 275 15.90 -11.73 27.81
N PRO A 276 15.21 -10.81 27.11
CA PRO A 276 15.87 -9.92 26.15
C PRO A 276 17.01 -9.09 26.76
N ASP A 277 18.03 -8.80 25.96
CA ASP A 277 19.25 -8.09 26.38
C ASP A 277 18.98 -6.77 27.11
N TYR A 278 17.91 -6.06 26.74
CA TYR A 278 17.55 -4.77 27.35
C TYR A 278 16.92 -4.90 28.75
N LEU A 279 16.49 -6.10 29.15
CA LEU A 279 15.98 -6.45 30.47
C LEU A 279 16.95 -7.33 31.28
N ASP A 280 17.94 -7.93 30.61
CA ASP A 280 18.91 -8.83 31.22
C ASP A 280 19.98 -8.07 32.01
N LYS A 281 20.13 -8.46 33.28
CA LYS A 281 21.13 -7.93 34.21
C LYS A 281 22.31 -8.89 34.42
N CYS A 282 22.20 -10.11 33.92
CA CYS A 282 23.17 -11.18 34.09
C CYS A 282 23.54 -11.78 32.71
N PRO A 283 24.19 -11.00 31.84
CA PRO A 283 24.56 -11.45 30.50
C PRO A 283 25.51 -12.64 30.54
N GLY A 284 25.25 -13.63 29.68
CA GLY A 284 26.02 -14.87 29.59
C GLY A 284 25.50 -15.97 30.51
N THR A 285 24.25 -15.87 30.98
CA THR A 285 23.63 -16.96 31.71
C THR A 285 23.46 -18.16 30.76
N PRO A 286 24.00 -19.35 31.10
CA PRO A 286 23.93 -20.47 30.18
C PRO A 286 22.49 -20.84 29.82
N ARG A 287 22.26 -21.06 28.53
CA ARG A 287 20.94 -21.40 27.99
C ARG A 287 20.30 -22.55 28.77
N GLY A 288 19.09 -22.31 29.25
CA GLY A 288 18.32 -23.31 29.99
C GLY A 288 18.64 -23.39 31.49
N VAL A 289 19.46 -22.48 32.01
CA VAL A 289 19.45 -22.16 33.45
C VAL A 289 18.10 -21.48 33.79
N PRO A 290 17.41 -21.89 34.87
CA PRO A 290 16.24 -21.16 35.34
C PRO A 290 16.62 -19.76 35.82
N VAL A 291 16.15 -18.75 35.10
CA VAL A 291 16.37 -17.33 35.43
C VAL A 291 15.11 -16.67 35.98
N ASP A 292 15.30 -15.56 36.67
CA ASP A 292 14.21 -14.65 37.03
C ASP A 292 13.88 -13.67 35.88
N LYS A 293 13.05 -12.66 36.15
CA LYS A 293 12.63 -11.66 35.14
C LYS A 293 13.75 -10.72 34.67
N THR A 294 14.95 -10.87 35.21
CA THR A 294 16.13 -10.05 34.91
C THR A 294 17.30 -10.87 34.36
N GLY A 295 17.05 -12.09 33.86
CA GLY A 295 18.06 -12.98 33.28
C GLY A 295 19.04 -13.57 34.29
N CYS A 296 18.83 -13.31 35.58
CA CYS A 296 19.73 -13.80 36.62
C CYS A 296 19.30 -15.18 37.12
N PRO A 297 20.23 -16.12 37.36
CA PRO A 297 19.92 -17.43 37.93
C PRO A 297 19.10 -17.28 39.21
N ILE A 298 18.00 -18.03 39.31
CA ILE A 298 17.15 -18.01 40.50
C ILE A 298 18.00 -18.38 41.72
N GLU A 299 17.83 -17.62 42.81
CA GLU A 299 18.58 -17.83 44.04
C GLU A 299 18.57 -19.30 44.48
N GLY A 300 19.75 -19.90 44.63
CA GLY A 300 19.90 -21.30 44.99
C GLY A 300 20.22 -22.27 43.87
N ILE A 301 20.34 -21.77 42.66
CA ILE A 301 20.95 -22.46 41.54
C ILE A 301 22.45 -22.18 41.55
N GLU A 302 23.25 -23.25 41.53
CA GLU A 302 24.69 -23.19 41.27
C GLU A 302 24.92 -23.53 39.80
N VAL A 303 25.56 -22.62 39.07
CA VAL A 303 25.93 -22.79 37.65
C VAL A 303 27.42 -23.17 37.58
N MET A 304 27.72 -24.28 36.90
CA MET A 304 29.07 -24.83 36.76
C MET A 304 29.34 -25.14 35.28
N GLY A 305 29.88 -24.18 34.53
CA GLY A 305 29.99 -24.28 33.08
C GLY A 305 28.58 -24.29 32.47
N ASP A 306 28.30 -25.29 31.63
CA ASP A 306 26.99 -25.47 30.97
C ASP A 306 26.00 -26.30 31.82
N GLU A 307 26.42 -26.85 32.97
CA GLU A 307 25.55 -27.56 33.90
C GLU A 307 25.07 -26.61 35.02
N TRP A 308 23.84 -26.83 35.49
CA TRP A 308 23.35 -26.19 36.70
C TRP A 308 22.75 -27.21 37.65
N MET A 309 22.82 -26.93 38.94
CA MET A 309 22.18 -27.74 39.97
C MET A 309 21.54 -26.86 41.03
N VAL A 310 20.49 -27.36 41.69
CA VAL A 310 19.99 -26.73 42.92
C VAL A 310 20.65 -27.44 44.07
N ARG A 311 21.48 -26.72 44.83
CA ARG A 311 22.26 -27.28 45.94
C ARG A 311 22.05 -26.52 47.24
N GLY A 312 21.87 -27.23 48.35
CA GLY A 312 21.91 -26.63 49.68
C GLY A 312 20.71 -25.74 50.07
N LYS A 313 19.62 -25.76 49.29
CA LYS A 313 18.46 -24.86 49.50
C LYS A 313 17.18 -25.58 49.95
N VAL A 314 17.00 -26.84 49.57
CA VAL A 314 15.88 -27.67 50.04
C VAL A 314 16.31 -28.37 51.33
N LEU A 315 16.24 -27.66 52.45
CA LEU A 315 16.71 -28.11 53.77
C LEU A 315 15.62 -28.81 54.58
N PHE A 316 16.03 -29.75 55.43
CA PHE A 316 15.15 -30.54 56.29
C PHE A 316 15.54 -30.43 57.77
N ALA A 317 14.52 -30.49 58.64
CA ALA A 317 14.72 -30.64 60.07
C ALA A 317 15.38 -32.00 60.41
N LEU A 318 15.99 -32.07 61.60
CA LEU A 318 16.61 -33.29 62.10
C LEU A 318 15.59 -34.44 62.09
N ASN A 319 16.00 -35.59 61.54
CA ASN A 319 15.18 -36.80 61.46
C ASN A 319 13.80 -36.63 60.81
N LYS A 320 13.63 -35.65 59.90
CA LYS A 320 12.37 -35.40 59.17
C LYS A 320 12.57 -35.42 57.66
N ALA A 321 11.51 -35.84 56.95
CA ALA A 321 11.35 -35.75 55.50
C ALA A 321 10.19 -34.82 55.08
N THR A 322 9.59 -34.10 56.03
CA THR A 322 8.57 -33.09 55.76
C THR A 322 9.22 -31.87 55.10
N ILE A 323 8.69 -31.45 53.95
CA ILE A 323 9.11 -30.24 53.25
C ILE A 323 8.72 -29.03 54.10
N ARG A 324 9.67 -28.13 54.35
CA ARG A 324 9.43 -26.88 55.08
C ARG A 324 8.84 -25.81 54.14
N PRO A 325 8.11 -24.81 54.66
CA PRO A 325 7.56 -23.73 53.83
C PRO A 325 8.61 -23.02 52.96
N GLU A 326 9.80 -22.75 53.50
CA GLU A 326 10.87 -22.06 52.77
C GLU A 326 11.39 -22.92 51.59
N ALA A 327 11.42 -24.24 51.78
CA ALA A 327 11.77 -25.16 50.71
C ALA A 327 10.65 -25.26 49.66
N ALA A 328 9.38 -25.15 50.06
CA ALA A 328 8.24 -25.22 49.15
C ALA A 328 8.24 -24.07 48.13
N GLU A 329 8.68 -22.86 48.51
CA GLU A 329 8.82 -21.72 47.60
C GLU A 329 9.85 -21.99 46.49
N VAL A 330 11.04 -22.51 46.86
CA VAL A 330 12.08 -22.90 45.89
C VAL A 330 11.56 -24.01 44.98
N LEU A 331 10.92 -25.03 45.54
CA LEU A 331 10.38 -26.15 44.78
C LEU A 331 9.29 -25.74 43.78
N LEU A 332 8.48 -24.71 44.11
CA LEU A 332 7.46 -24.20 43.20
C LEU A 332 8.09 -23.50 41.98
N LYS A 333 9.16 -22.73 42.18
CA LYS A 333 9.94 -22.12 41.09
C LYS A 333 10.53 -23.19 40.18
N VAL A 334 11.16 -24.22 40.76
CA VAL A 334 11.71 -25.37 40.02
C VAL A 334 10.62 -26.12 39.26
N ALA A 335 9.45 -26.37 39.87
CA ALA A 335 8.33 -27.05 39.22
C ALA A 335 7.81 -26.26 38.01
N ASN A 336 7.68 -24.94 38.12
CA ASN A 336 7.24 -24.07 37.02
C ASN A 336 8.25 -24.07 35.86
N PHE A 337 9.54 -24.04 36.15
CA PHE A 337 10.59 -24.19 35.14
C PHE A 337 10.50 -25.53 34.42
N LEU A 338 10.44 -26.65 35.15
CA LEU A 338 10.41 -28.01 34.56
C LEU A 338 9.14 -28.30 33.74
N LYS A 339 8.03 -27.62 34.04
CA LYS A 339 6.80 -27.67 33.23
C LYS A 339 6.99 -27.01 31.87
N LYS A 340 7.58 -25.81 31.84
CA LYS A 340 7.84 -25.07 30.59
C LYS A 340 8.94 -25.71 29.75
N ASN A 341 9.82 -26.48 30.37
CA ASN A 341 10.97 -27.09 29.74
C ASN A 341 10.89 -28.62 29.78
N PRO A 342 10.09 -29.27 28.91
CA PRO A 342 9.85 -30.71 28.92
C PRO A 342 11.09 -31.57 28.61
N GLN A 343 12.14 -30.97 28.03
CA GLN A 343 13.38 -31.62 27.64
C GLN A 343 14.24 -32.08 28.83
N TYR A 344 14.09 -31.47 30.02
CA TYR A 344 14.90 -31.85 31.18
C TYR A 344 14.46 -33.17 31.81
N VAL A 345 15.41 -34.00 32.21
CA VAL A 345 15.24 -35.05 33.24
C VAL A 345 16.05 -34.68 34.48
N VAL A 346 15.52 -35.00 35.65
CA VAL A 346 16.08 -34.52 36.91
C VAL A 346 16.33 -35.68 37.86
N GLU A 347 17.57 -35.79 38.31
CA GLU A 347 17.95 -36.64 39.43
C GLU A 347 17.83 -35.85 40.74
N ILE A 348 16.98 -36.33 41.65
CA ILE A 348 16.70 -35.73 42.96
C ILE A 348 17.50 -36.49 44.01
N GLN A 349 18.46 -35.82 44.63
CA GLN A 349 19.48 -36.43 45.48
C GLN A 349 19.21 -36.11 46.95
N GLY A 350 18.79 -37.12 47.72
CA GLY A 350 18.57 -36.97 49.15
C GLY A 350 19.86 -37.12 49.95
N ASN A 351 20.07 -36.23 50.92
CA ASN A 351 21.25 -36.19 51.78
C ASN A 351 20.87 -36.05 53.26
N THR A 352 21.72 -36.53 54.16
CA THR A 352 21.61 -36.40 55.62
C THR A 352 22.88 -35.81 56.23
N ASP A 353 22.82 -35.45 57.50
CA ASP A 353 24.04 -35.34 58.30
C ASP A 353 24.54 -36.74 58.70
N ASN A 354 25.69 -36.78 59.37
CA ASN A 354 26.31 -38.04 59.81
C ASN A 354 25.81 -38.59 61.15
N THR A 355 24.72 -38.04 61.71
CA THR A 355 24.23 -38.49 63.02
C THR A 355 23.31 -39.70 62.88
N GLY A 356 23.41 -40.65 63.81
CA GLY A 356 22.62 -41.88 63.79
C GLY A 356 23.20 -42.98 62.90
N GLN A 357 22.45 -44.07 62.73
CA GLN A 357 22.91 -45.25 62.01
C GLN A 357 22.94 -45.01 60.50
N MET A 358 23.99 -45.51 59.82
CA MET A 358 24.15 -45.39 58.37
C MET A 358 22.92 -45.91 57.60
N ALA A 359 22.42 -47.09 57.96
CA ALA A 359 21.24 -47.68 57.32
C ALA A 359 20.00 -46.77 57.41
N TRP A 360 19.79 -46.13 58.57
CA TRP A 360 18.71 -45.18 58.76
C TRP A 360 18.90 -43.92 57.92
N ASN A 361 20.11 -43.38 57.84
CA ASN A 361 20.40 -42.20 57.02
C ASN A 361 20.20 -42.45 55.52
N MET A 362 20.49 -43.66 55.04
CA MET A 362 20.16 -44.07 53.67
C MET A 362 18.65 -44.13 53.42
N GLN A 363 17.86 -44.64 54.38
CA GLN A 363 16.40 -44.63 54.28
C GLN A 363 15.83 -43.22 54.34
N LEU A 364 16.32 -42.38 55.26
CA LEU A 364 15.84 -41.02 55.45
C LEU A 364 16.12 -40.12 54.25
N SER A 365 17.32 -40.22 53.66
CA SER A 365 17.63 -39.52 52.42
C SER A 365 16.71 -39.92 51.26
N LYS A 366 16.40 -41.22 51.11
CA LYS A 366 15.42 -41.69 50.12
C LYS A 366 14.04 -41.06 50.35
N MET A 367 13.55 -41.07 51.60
CA MET A 367 12.25 -40.48 51.95
C MET A 367 12.20 -38.98 51.60
N ARG A 368 13.28 -38.23 51.81
CA ARG A 368 13.37 -36.81 51.42
C ARG A 368 13.31 -36.62 49.91
N ALA A 369 14.08 -37.38 49.15
CA ALA A 369 14.07 -37.32 47.70
C ALA A 369 12.69 -37.67 47.12
N ASP A 370 12.04 -38.70 47.67
CA ASP A 370 10.69 -39.11 47.27
C ASP A 370 9.63 -38.06 47.64
N ALA A 371 9.75 -37.40 48.80
CA ALA A 371 8.87 -36.31 49.20
C ALA A 371 8.96 -35.12 48.23
N VAL A 372 10.18 -34.77 47.82
CA VAL A 372 10.43 -33.72 46.80
C VAL A 372 9.88 -34.13 45.44
N LYS A 373 10.12 -35.38 44.99
CA LYS A 373 9.55 -35.89 43.74
C LYS A 373 8.03 -35.80 43.76
N LYS A 374 7.39 -36.24 44.85
CA LYS A 374 5.94 -36.15 45.03
C LYS A 374 5.43 -34.71 44.94
N TYR A 375 6.14 -33.76 45.56
CA TYR A 375 5.80 -32.35 45.49
C TYR A 375 5.90 -31.77 44.07
N LEU A 376 6.96 -32.12 43.32
CA LEU A 376 7.09 -31.67 41.92
C LEU A 376 5.98 -32.25 41.04
N VAL A 377 5.65 -33.54 41.23
CA VAL A 377 4.55 -34.20 40.50
C VAL A 377 3.20 -33.57 40.81
N SER A 378 2.91 -33.27 42.09
CA SER A 378 1.65 -32.60 42.46
C SER A 378 1.55 -31.18 41.90
N ASN A 379 2.67 -30.55 41.56
CA ASN A 379 2.73 -29.25 40.90
C ASN A 379 2.80 -29.33 39.36
N GLY A 380 2.58 -30.51 38.79
CA GLY A 380 2.39 -30.73 37.35
C GLY A 380 3.63 -31.17 36.57
N VAL A 381 4.74 -31.51 37.22
CA VAL A 381 5.92 -32.06 36.54
C VAL A 381 5.69 -33.56 36.25
N ALA A 382 5.89 -33.99 35.02
CA ALA A 382 5.69 -35.39 34.64
C ALA A 382 6.67 -36.32 35.41
N GLY A 383 6.13 -37.23 36.22
CA GLY A 383 6.93 -38.07 37.13
C GLY A 383 7.93 -39.01 36.44
N GLY A 384 7.69 -39.35 35.16
CA GLY A 384 8.61 -40.14 34.33
C GLY A 384 9.93 -39.42 33.98
N ARG A 385 10.03 -38.13 34.28
CA ARG A 385 11.25 -37.32 34.09
C ARG A 385 12.06 -37.14 35.37
N LEU A 386 11.58 -37.68 36.49
CA LEU A 386 12.16 -37.47 37.82
C LEU A 386 12.66 -38.80 38.39
N THR A 387 13.95 -38.89 38.72
CA THR A 387 14.55 -40.03 39.42
C THR A 387 14.96 -39.61 40.82
N THR A 388 14.91 -40.51 41.80
CA THR A 388 15.34 -40.24 43.17
C THR A 388 16.54 -41.10 43.51
N LYS A 389 17.56 -40.50 44.14
CA LYS A 389 18.74 -41.20 44.68
C LYS A 389 18.95 -40.85 46.14
N ALA A 390 19.41 -41.82 46.91
CA ALA A 390 19.71 -41.69 48.33
C ALA A 390 21.22 -41.74 48.54
N PHE A 391 21.79 -40.67 49.10
CA PHE A 391 23.22 -40.58 49.38
C PHE A 391 23.55 -40.69 50.87
N GLY A 392 22.54 -40.62 51.75
CA GLY A 392 22.76 -40.60 53.19
C GLY A 392 23.75 -39.51 53.59
N PRO A 393 24.75 -39.80 54.43
CA PRO A 393 25.74 -38.81 54.88
C PRO A 393 26.96 -38.68 53.96
N ASN A 394 26.98 -39.35 52.80
CA ASN A 394 28.20 -39.54 52.01
C ASN A 394 28.63 -38.33 51.18
N GLU A 395 27.73 -37.39 50.91
CA GLU A 395 27.98 -36.19 50.09
C GLU A 395 27.78 -34.90 50.92
N PRO A 396 28.62 -34.64 51.94
CA PRO A 396 28.52 -33.44 52.77
C PRO A 396 28.93 -32.18 52.00
N ILE A 397 28.20 -31.09 52.20
CA ILE A 397 28.54 -29.74 51.69
C ILE A 397 29.09 -28.82 52.78
N ALA A 398 29.05 -29.28 54.03
CA ALA A 398 29.59 -28.57 55.17
C ALA A 398 30.13 -29.57 56.21
N PRO A 399 31.02 -29.15 57.12
CA PRO A 399 31.54 -29.99 58.18
C PRO A 399 30.42 -30.57 59.07
N ASN A 400 30.44 -31.87 59.33
CA ASN A 400 29.45 -32.52 60.21
C ASN A 400 29.75 -32.34 61.72
N ASN A 401 30.88 -31.72 62.08
CA ASN A 401 31.28 -31.49 63.46
C ASN A 401 30.54 -30.29 64.10
N THR A 402 29.89 -29.41 63.32
CA THR A 402 29.08 -28.28 63.83
C THR A 402 27.59 -28.50 63.60
N ALA A 403 26.74 -27.86 64.42
CA ALA A 403 25.28 -27.97 64.27
C ALA A 403 24.80 -27.33 62.96
N GLU A 404 25.42 -26.22 62.57
CA GLU A 404 25.16 -25.45 61.37
C GLU A 404 25.54 -26.26 60.12
N GLY A 405 26.71 -26.91 60.14
CA GLY A 405 27.15 -27.74 59.03
C GLY A 405 26.29 -28.99 58.84
N ARG A 406 25.89 -29.64 59.94
CA ARG A 406 24.88 -30.71 59.89
C ARG A 406 23.55 -30.23 59.32
N ALA A 407 23.11 -29.02 59.67
CA ALA A 407 21.89 -28.45 59.11
C ALA A 407 21.97 -28.25 57.59
N LYS A 408 23.11 -27.80 57.08
CA LYS A 408 23.36 -27.70 55.63
C LYS A 408 23.38 -29.08 54.95
N ASN A 409 23.89 -30.11 55.61
CA ASN A 409 23.95 -31.46 55.03
C ASN A 409 22.59 -32.16 54.95
N ARG A 410 21.62 -31.80 55.80
CA ARG A 410 20.23 -32.31 55.73
C ARG A 410 19.45 -31.63 54.60
N ARG A 411 19.67 -32.09 53.37
CA ARG A 411 19.16 -31.42 52.17
C ARG A 411 18.69 -32.38 51.07
N VAL A 412 18.05 -31.82 50.05
CA VAL A 412 17.89 -32.43 48.73
C VAL A 412 18.53 -31.52 47.68
N ASP A 413 19.33 -32.12 46.81
CA ASP A 413 19.92 -31.45 45.65
C ASP A 413 19.26 -31.94 44.35
N PHE A 414 19.35 -31.17 43.28
CA PHE A 414 18.79 -31.50 41.96
C PHE A 414 19.87 -31.47 40.92
N ARG A 415 19.98 -32.55 40.14
CA ARG A 415 20.86 -32.62 38.98
C ARG A 415 20.02 -32.76 37.70
N PRO A 416 19.62 -31.65 37.07
CA PRO A 416 18.95 -31.65 35.78
C PRO A 416 19.92 -31.98 34.64
N THR A 417 19.45 -32.68 33.63
CA THR A 417 20.14 -32.97 32.36
C THR A 417 19.14 -32.91 31.21
N VAL A 418 19.58 -32.56 30.01
CA VAL A 418 18.72 -32.52 28.81
C VAL A 418 18.68 -33.91 28.16
N ARG A 419 17.51 -34.36 27.70
CA ARG A 419 17.35 -35.60 26.95
C ARG A 419 17.88 -35.53 25.52
#